data_AF-A0A7K3MG68-F1
#
_entry.id   AF-A0A7K3MG68-F1
#
_cell.length_a   1.000
_cell.length_b   1.000
_cell.length_c   1.000
_cell.angle_alpha   90.00
_cell.angle_beta   90.00
_cell.angle_gamma   90.00
#
_symmetry.space_group_name_H-M   'P 1'
#
loop_
_entity.id
_entity.type
_entity.pdbx_description
1 polymer ?
#
loop_
_entity_poly.entity_id
_entity_poly.type
_entity_poly.pdbx_seq_one_letter_code
_entity_poly.pdbx_strand_id
1 'polypeptide(L)'
;MIKSGKELYTARIYLFAKMILYFFETNPEFNNQRAPKGSGMNFSKLLLISNLIYFTKLSKTDGYLGDDDTLKKLIKQYKNKEIRTVNNFYL
;
A
#
# COMPACT_ATOMS: atom_id res chain seq x y z
N MET A 1 1.19 23.44 -10.81
CA MET A 1 -0.01 23.22 -9.97
C MET A 1 0.44 22.63 -8.64
N ILE A 2 0.23 23.33 -7.53
CA ILE A 2 0.62 22.85 -6.19
C ILE A 2 -0.40 21.79 -5.76
N LYS A 3 0.05 20.56 -5.48
CA LYS A 3 -0.83 19.49 -5.00
C LYS A 3 -1.31 19.81 -3.58
N SER A 4 -2.59 19.54 -3.31
CA SER A 4 -3.15 19.72 -1.96
C SER A 4 -2.43 18.82 -0.94
N GLY A 5 -2.35 19.23 0.32
CA GLY A 5 -1.70 18.43 1.38
C GLY A 5 -2.30 17.01 1.53
N LYS A 6 -3.61 16.89 1.30
CA LYS A 6 -4.32 15.60 1.27
C LYS A 6 -3.87 14.72 0.10
N GLU A 7 -3.69 15.28 -1.09
CA GLU A 7 -3.26 14.55 -2.29
C GLU A 7 -1.81 14.06 -2.15
N LEU A 8 -0.92 14.87 -1.58
CA LEU A 8 0.46 14.47 -1.29
C LEU A 8 0.50 13.32 -0.27
N TYR A 9 -0.32 13.40 0.77
CA TYR A 9 -0.45 12.35 1.78
C TYR A 9 -0.92 11.02 1.18
N THR A 10 -2.03 11.02 0.42
CA THR A 10 -2.54 9.79 -0.19
C THR A 10 -1.62 9.25 -1.29
N ALA A 11 -0.89 10.12 -2.00
CA ALA A 11 0.12 9.70 -2.98
C ALA A 11 1.31 8.98 -2.32
N ARG A 12 1.77 9.44 -1.15
CA ARG A 12 2.86 8.77 -0.39
C ARG A 12 2.45 7.36 0.03
N ILE A 13 1.25 7.20 0.57
CA ILE A 13 0.71 5.87 0.96
C ILE A 13 0.61 4.96 -0.27
N TYR A 14 0.12 5.48 -1.40
CA TYR A 14 0.04 4.72 -2.64
C TYR A 14 1.43 4.29 -3.15
N LEU A 15 2.41 5.19 -3.16
CA LEU A 15 3.77 4.88 -3.60
C LEU A 15 4.41 3.81 -2.71
N PHE A 16 4.24 3.92 -1.39
CA PHE A 16 4.67 2.88 -0.45
C PHE A 16 4.04 1.51 -0.79
N ALA A 17 2.71 1.47 -0.98
CA ALA A 17 2.03 0.24 -1.36
C ALA A 17 2.55 -0.33 -2.69
N LYS A 18 2.82 0.52 -3.68
CA LYS A 18 3.39 0.11 -4.98
C LYS A 18 4.80 -0.45 -4.83
N MET A 19 5.64 0.10 -3.95
CA MET A 19 6.98 -0.44 -3.69
C MET A 19 6.90 -1.88 -3.16
N ILE A 20 6.02 -2.14 -2.18
CA ILE A 20 5.88 -3.48 -1.60
C ILE A 20 5.21 -4.45 -2.59
N LEU A 21 4.24 -4.00 -3.38
CA LEU A 21 3.67 -4.82 -4.46
C LEU A 21 4.74 -5.21 -5.49
N TYR A 22 5.59 -4.25 -5.89
CA TYR A 22 6.70 -4.50 -6.80
C TYR A 22 7.72 -5.47 -6.21
N PHE A 23 7.97 -5.43 -4.90
CA PHE A 23 8.77 -6.43 -4.21
C PHE A 23 8.19 -7.85 -4.42
N PHE A 24 6.89 -8.06 -4.23
CA PHE A 24 6.27 -9.37 -4.48
C PHE A 24 6.23 -9.77 -5.97
N GLU A 25 6.19 -8.80 -6.89
CA GLU A 25 6.29 -9.05 -8.33
C GLU A 25 7.70 -9.52 -8.73
N THR A 26 8.73 -8.94 -8.12
CA THR A 26 10.15 -9.23 -8.41
C THR A 26 10.71 -10.41 -7.63
N ASN A 27 10.08 -10.80 -6.51
CA ASN A 27 10.50 -11.90 -5.65
C ASN A 27 9.38 -12.97 -5.57
N PRO A 28 9.13 -13.73 -6.64
CA PRO A 28 8.00 -14.66 -6.75
C PRO A 28 8.02 -15.81 -5.73
N GLU A 29 9.16 -16.11 -5.12
CA GLU A 29 9.31 -17.08 -4.03
C GLU A 29 8.40 -16.78 -2.84
N PHE A 30 8.01 -15.51 -2.64
CA PHE A 30 7.07 -15.12 -1.59
C PHE A 30 5.59 -15.21 -2.00
N ASN A 31 5.28 -15.48 -3.28
CA ASN A 31 3.90 -15.47 -3.79
C ASN A 31 3.11 -16.74 -3.48
N ASN A 32 3.81 -17.86 -3.28
CA ASN A 32 3.20 -19.18 -3.09
C ASN A 32 3.10 -19.61 -1.62
N GLN A 33 3.38 -18.69 -0.69
CA GLN A 33 3.20 -18.93 0.74
C GLN A 33 1.71 -18.87 1.07
N ARG A 34 1.05 -20.02 1.02
CA ARG A 34 -0.34 -20.18 1.47
C ARG A 34 -0.35 -20.37 2.98
N ALA A 35 -1.42 -19.89 3.61
CA ALA A 35 -1.66 -20.23 5.00
C ALA A 35 -1.73 -21.76 5.16
N PRO A 36 -1.26 -22.33 6.28
CA PRO A 36 -1.45 -23.74 6.58
C PRO A 36 -2.92 -24.11 6.43
N LYS A 37 -3.21 -25.23 5.76
CA LYS A 37 -4.59 -25.72 5.61
C LYS A 37 -5.23 -25.84 6.98
N GLY A 38 -6.44 -25.28 7.14
CA GLY A 38 -7.19 -25.32 8.40
C GLY A 38 -6.84 -24.22 9.40
N SER A 39 -5.90 -23.31 9.10
CA SER A 39 -5.54 -22.20 10.01
C SER A 39 -6.58 -21.08 10.09
N GLY A 40 -7.57 -21.04 9.19
CA GLY A 40 -8.55 -19.95 9.09
C GLY A 40 -7.93 -18.60 8.65
N MET A 41 -6.61 -18.50 8.52
CA MET A 41 -5.92 -17.29 8.08
C MET A 41 -5.88 -17.22 6.55
N ASN A 42 -6.19 -16.05 6.00
CA ASN A 42 -5.92 -15.71 4.62
C ASN A 42 -4.78 -14.68 4.58
N PHE A 43 -3.60 -15.07 4.08
CA PHE A 43 -2.48 -14.16 3.90
C PHE A 43 -2.68 -13.33 2.61
N SER A 44 -3.60 -12.36 2.66
CA SER A 44 -3.72 -11.37 1.59
C SER A 44 -2.49 -10.46 1.62
N LYS A 45 -1.76 -10.39 0.50
CA LYS A 45 -0.67 -9.40 0.33
C LYS A 45 -1.15 -7.98 0.58
N LEU A 46 -2.38 -7.66 0.15
CA LEU A 46 -2.97 -6.35 0.36
C LEU A 46 -3.28 -6.11 1.84
N LEU A 47 -3.73 -7.13 2.58
CA LEU A 47 -3.92 -7.03 4.03
C LEU A 47 -2.60 -6.80 4.77
N LEU A 48 -1.53 -7.49 4.37
CA LEU A 48 -0.19 -7.25 4.91
C LEU A 48 0.24 -5.79 4.67
N ILE A 49 0.12 -5.30 3.43
CA ILE A 49 0.48 -3.93 3.07
C ILE A 49 -0.37 -2.91 3.85
N SER A 50 -1.66 -3.19 4.02
CA SER A 50 -2.57 -2.34 4.80
C SER A 50 -2.12 -2.23 6.24
N ASN A 51 -1.87 -3.37 6.91
CA ASN A 51 -1.34 -3.40 8.27
C ASN A 51 0.02 -2.68 8.39
N LEU A 52 0.91 -2.83 7.41
CA LEU A 52 2.18 -2.10 7.39
C LEU A 52 1.98 -0.58 7.30
N ILE A 53 1.03 -0.10 6.50
CA ILE A 53 0.68 1.33 6.43
C ILE A 53 0.21 1.84 7.80
N TYR A 54 -0.57 1.04 8.53
CA TYR A 54 -1.02 1.36 9.88
C TYR A 54 0.14 1.39 10.89
N PHE A 55 0.94 0.33 10.94
CA PHE A 55 2.00 0.17 11.93
C PHE A 55 3.17 1.15 11.71
N THR A 56 3.48 1.49 10.46
CA THR A 56 4.50 2.51 10.14
C THR A 56 3.99 3.94 10.32
N LYS A 57 2.72 4.11 10.71
CA LYS A 57 2.06 5.42 10.89
C LYS A 57 2.08 6.29 9.62
N LEU A 58 2.15 5.66 8.45
CA LEU A 58 1.93 6.32 7.17
C LEU A 58 0.47 6.79 7.03
N SER A 59 -0.46 6.07 7.67
CA SER A 59 -1.83 6.55 7.86
C SER A 59 -2.11 6.91 9.32
N LYS A 60 -2.94 7.95 9.53
CA LYS A 60 -3.50 8.32 10.83
C LYS A 60 -4.82 7.61 11.15
N THR A 61 -5.40 6.86 10.21
CA THR A 61 -6.72 6.23 10.35
C THR A 61 -6.59 4.75 10.63
N ASP A 62 -7.46 4.21 11.51
CA ASP A 62 -7.54 2.77 11.77
C ASP A 62 -8.10 1.96 10.58
N GLY A 63 -8.60 2.60 9.52
CA GLY A 63 -9.11 1.93 8.31
C GLY A 63 -8.06 1.14 7.49
N TYR A 64 -6.83 1.04 7.98
CA TYR A 64 -5.76 0.18 7.44
C TYR A 64 -5.40 -0.99 8.37
N LEU A 65 -6.01 -1.09 9.56
CA LEU A 65 -5.77 -2.14 10.52
C LEU A 65 -6.78 -3.27 10.33
N GLY A 66 -6.31 -4.47 10.01
CA GLY A 66 -7.14 -5.68 9.91
C GLY A 66 -8.03 -5.77 8.66
N ASP A 67 -7.95 -4.80 7.75
CA ASP A 67 -8.73 -4.75 6.50
C ASP A 67 -7.90 -4.11 5.36
N ASP A 68 -8.23 -4.44 4.11
CA ASP A 68 -7.58 -3.93 2.90
C ASP A 68 -8.50 -3.12 1.96
N ASP A 69 -9.76 -2.87 2.33
CA ASP A 69 -10.70 -2.12 1.48
C ASP A 69 -10.27 -0.66 1.24
N THR A 70 -9.76 0.02 2.27
CA THR A 70 -9.23 1.39 2.14
C THR A 70 -8.05 1.42 1.16
N LEU A 71 -7.16 0.43 1.26
CA LEU A 71 -6.02 0.30 0.35
C LEU A 71 -6.47 0.00 -1.08
N LYS A 72 -7.42 -0.91 -1.29
CA LYS A 72 -8.00 -1.22 -2.61
C LYS A 72 -8.59 0.01 -3.27
N LYS A 73 -9.38 0.81 -2.53
CA LYS A 73 -9.94 2.08 -3.01
C LYS A 73 -8.85 3.06 -3.42
N LEU A 74 -7.80 3.18 -2.60
CA LEU A 74 -6.65 4.04 -2.90
C LEU A 74 -5.91 3.60 -4.17
N ILE A 75 -5.60 2.31 -4.31
CA ILE A 75 -4.94 1.76 -5.49
C ILE A 75 -5.79 2.04 -6.75
N LYS A 76 -7.11 1.84 -6.68
CA LYS A 76 -8.02 2.15 -7.79
C LYS A 76 -8.01 3.63 -8.14
N GLN A 77 -7.99 4.53 -7.15
CA GLN A 77 -7.93 5.97 -7.36
C GLN A 77 -6.68 6.42 -8.13
N TYR A 78 -5.54 5.74 -7.93
CA TYR A 78 -4.26 6.12 -8.52
C TYR A 78 -3.83 5.27 -9.73
N LYS A 79 -4.57 4.20 -10.08
CA LYS A 79 -4.21 3.24 -11.16
C LYS A 79 -3.81 3.91 -12.48
N ASN A 80 -4.52 4.96 -12.88
CA ASN A 80 -4.29 5.68 -14.14
C ASN A 80 -3.83 7.13 -13.92
N LYS A 81 -3.37 7.47 -12.71
CA LYS A 81 -2.94 8.83 -12.39
C LYS A 81 -1.42 8.93 -12.44
N GLU A 82 -0.93 9.89 -13.20
CA GLU A 82 0.50 10.22 -13.19
C GLU A 82 0.86 10.92 -11.87
N ILE A 83 1.70 10.28 -11.06
CA ILE A 83 2.17 10.86 -9.81
C ILE A 83 3.45 11.65 -10.07
N ARG A 84 3.29 12.90 -10.49
CA ARG A 84 4.39 13.87 -10.46
C ARG A 84 4.62 14.30 -9.02
N THR A 85 5.51 13.62 -8.31
CA THR A 85 6.03 14.05 -7.02
C THR A 85 7.52 14.22 -7.17
N VAL A 86 7.97 15.46 -7.28
CA VAL A 86 9.40 15.75 -7.17
C VAL A 86 9.74 15.65 -5.69
N ASN A 87 10.60 14.70 -5.35
CA ASN A 87 11.07 14.60 -3.98
C ASN A 87 12.10 15.70 -3.78
N ASN A 88 11.74 16.79 -3.11
CA ASN A 88 12.69 17.87 -2.79
C ASN A 88 13.88 17.41 -1.94
N PHE A 89 13.89 16.19 -1.39
CA PHE A 89 15.07 15.63 -0.72
C PHE A 89 16.13 15.10 -1.70
N TYR A 90 15.77 14.80 -2.95
CA TYR A 90 16.68 14.30 -3.99
C TYR A 90 16.88 15.32 -5.13
N LEU A 91 16.44 16.57 -4.94
CA LEU A 91 16.75 17.73 -5.76
C LEU A 91 17.67 18.65 -4.98
#